data_AF-U2GRE0-F1
#
_entry.id   AF-U2GRE0-F1
#
_cell.length_a   1.000
_cell.length_b   1.000
_cell.length_c   1.000
_cell.angle_alpha   90.00
_cell.angle_beta   90.00
_cell.angle_gamma   90.00
#
_symmetry.space_group_name_H-M   'P 1'
#
loop_
_entity.id
_entity.type
_entity.pdbx_description
1 polymer ?
#
loop_
_entity_poly.entity_id
_entity_poly.type
_entity_poly.pdbx_seq_one_letter_code
_entity_poly.pdbx_strand_id
1 'polypeptide(L)'
;MRRKFLFLAVVILFVGCASKQILNPSEKSNLLYLENNETLQEMKIDKLQNSLNDFNKFANIVGKAEIKAAGVNAEFSALGDLMQGSEADKMVLVKNLSTNHELILSNASDLEELVNAKNIKFYEISNGAIKSVVYSTKSMSVCEAFASGKEVIKVKSVTNRPLKNGFFAVILNSDISNDQGFFLRETSYYFNLSSEDEEKIKAETLTQNFYKTFIESDLVNQGKILSNVLCFSKFQKAF
;
A
#
# COMPACT_ATOMS: atom_id res chain seq x y z
N MET A 1 18.20 8.58 -45.62
CA MET A 1 19.22 8.60 -44.54
C MET A 1 18.51 8.57 -43.19
N ARG A 2 18.70 7.50 -42.41
CA ARG A 2 18.15 7.34 -41.05
C ARG A 2 18.92 8.24 -40.08
N ARG A 3 18.30 9.30 -39.56
CA ARG A 3 18.80 9.99 -38.35
C ARG A 3 18.39 9.16 -37.14
N LYS A 4 19.36 8.43 -36.57
CA LYS A 4 19.24 7.79 -35.25
C LYS A 4 19.18 8.93 -34.21
N PHE A 5 18.00 9.21 -33.66
CA PHE A 5 17.91 9.96 -32.42
C PHE A 5 18.19 9.00 -31.27
N LEU A 6 19.39 9.11 -30.72
CA LEU A 6 19.77 8.50 -29.46
C LEU A 6 18.94 9.20 -28.38
N PHE A 7 17.85 8.58 -27.93
CA PHE A 7 17.19 9.01 -26.69
C PHE A 7 18.13 8.65 -25.54
N LEU A 8 18.90 9.63 -25.10
CA LEU A 8 19.63 9.57 -23.83
C LEU A 8 18.55 9.58 -22.74
N ALA A 9 18.11 8.40 -22.30
CA ALA A 9 17.29 8.26 -21.11
C ALA A 9 18.16 8.67 -19.92
N VAL A 10 18.03 9.93 -19.49
CA VAL A 10 18.52 10.36 -18.19
C VAL A 10 17.63 9.67 -17.17
N VAL A 11 18.06 8.48 -16.75
CA VAL A 11 17.48 7.80 -15.59
C VAL A 11 17.92 8.61 -14.38
N ILE A 12 17.09 9.55 -13.94
CA ILE A 12 17.18 10.06 -12.57
C ILE A 12 16.63 8.94 -11.70
N LEU A 13 17.47 7.94 -11.43
CA LEU A 13 17.28 7.06 -10.28
C LEU A 13 17.28 7.99 -9.06
N PHE A 14 16.30 7.83 -8.18
CA PHE A 14 16.27 8.42 -6.84
C PHE A 14 17.41 7.84 -5.96
N VAL A 15 18.67 8.03 -6.36
CA VAL A 15 19.85 7.71 -5.53
C VAL A 15 20.33 8.95 -4.76
N GLY A 16 19.63 10.08 -4.86
CA GLY A 16 20.18 11.39 -4.49
C GLY A 16 19.51 12.16 -3.35
N CYS A 17 18.49 11.64 -2.68
CA CYS A 17 18.01 12.19 -1.41
C CYS A 17 17.63 11.01 -0.53
N ALA A 18 18.36 10.80 0.56
CA ALA A 18 18.14 9.71 1.49
C ALA A 18 16.65 9.58 1.82
N SER A 19 16.00 8.54 1.30
CA SER A 19 14.70 8.11 1.81
C SER A 19 14.91 7.81 3.28
N LYS A 20 14.21 8.52 4.17
CA LYS A 20 14.22 8.18 5.59
C LYS A 20 13.80 6.72 5.70
N GLN A 21 14.70 5.86 6.20
CA GLN A 21 14.42 4.43 6.29
C GLN A 21 13.36 4.22 7.38
N ILE A 22 12.13 3.95 6.96
CA ILE A 22 10.97 3.74 7.84
C ILE A 22 11.23 2.64 8.88
N LEU A 23 11.96 1.58 8.53
CA LEU A 23 12.11 0.38 9.37
C LEU A 23 13.44 0.32 10.13
N ASN A 24 14.18 1.43 10.25
CA ASN A 24 15.42 1.43 11.01
C ASN A 24 15.13 1.23 12.51
N PRO A 25 15.77 0.25 13.18
CA PRO A 25 15.53 -0.08 14.60
C PRO A 25 15.82 1.07 15.59
N SER A 26 16.46 2.14 15.13
CA SER A 26 16.99 3.24 15.94
C SER A 26 16.18 4.54 15.84
N GLU A 27 15.23 4.66 14.91
CA GLU A 27 14.49 5.91 14.74
C GLU A 27 13.19 5.90 15.56
N LYS A 28 13.28 6.42 16.79
CA LYS A 28 12.18 6.66 17.74
C LYS A 28 11.13 7.71 17.26
N SER A 29 10.99 7.95 15.96
CA SER A 29 10.03 8.93 15.45
C SER A 29 8.80 8.24 14.88
N ASN A 30 7.62 8.56 15.41
CA ASN A 30 6.35 8.20 14.81
C ASN A 30 6.31 8.71 13.36
N LEU A 31 5.76 7.90 12.45
CA LEU A 31 5.68 8.23 11.05
C LEU A 31 4.36 8.93 10.78
N LEU A 32 4.43 10.18 10.34
CA LEU A 32 3.26 10.86 9.80
C LEU A 32 2.89 10.25 8.46
N TYR A 33 1.61 9.94 8.29
CA TYR A 33 1.07 9.42 7.04
C TYR A 33 -0.39 9.83 6.88
N LEU A 34 -0.84 9.84 5.62
CA LEU A 34 -2.23 10.02 5.25
C LEU A 34 -2.93 8.67 5.12
N GLU A 35 -4.05 8.52 5.80
CA GLU A 35 -4.88 7.32 5.75
C GLU A 35 -5.90 7.36 4.58
N ASN A 36 -6.49 6.23 4.17
CA ASN A 36 -7.46 6.17 3.06
C ASN A 36 -8.71 7.04 3.27
N ASN A 37 -9.05 7.38 4.52
CA ASN A 37 -10.11 8.33 4.83
C ASN A 37 -9.63 9.79 4.80
N GLU A 38 -8.41 10.03 4.30
CA GLU A 38 -7.75 11.33 4.15
C GLU A 38 -7.51 12.06 5.48
N THR A 39 -7.50 11.31 6.58
CA THR A 39 -7.07 11.85 7.88
C THR A 39 -5.57 11.68 8.05
N LEU A 40 -4.94 12.70 8.65
CA LEU A 40 -3.54 12.66 9.01
C LEU A 40 -3.36 11.87 10.31
N GLN A 41 -2.49 10.87 10.28
CA GLN A 41 -2.26 9.96 11.38
C GLN A 41 -0.75 9.86 11.67
N GLU A 42 -0.42 9.54 12.91
CA GLU A 42 0.90 9.08 13.33
C GLU A 42 0.87 7.56 13.43
N MET A 43 1.86 6.89 12.87
CA MET A 43 2.06 5.46 12.98
C MET A 43 3.32 5.15 13.79
N LYS A 44 3.17 4.27 14.77
CA LYS A 44 4.25 3.64 15.50
C LYS A 44 4.38 2.20 15.03
N ILE A 45 5.61 1.75 14.79
CA ILE A 45 5.91 0.40 14.32
C ILE A 45 6.91 -0.22 15.28
N ASP A 46 6.50 -1.31 15.91
CA ASP A 46 7.36 -2.10 16.80
C ASP A 46 7.73 -3.40 16.08
N LYS A 47 8.96 -3.49 15.57
CA LYS A 47 9.47 -4.69 14.88
C LYS A 47 10.03 -5.70 15.88
N LEU A 48 9.65 -6.97 15.75
CA LEU A 48 10.24 -8.07 16.50
C LEU A 48 11.66 -8.35 15.97
N GLN A 49 12.66 -8.39 16.85
CA GLN A 49 14.08 -8.60 16.49
C GLN A 49 14.41 -9.99 15.94
N ASN A 50 13.45 -10.93 15.95
CA ASN A 50 13.76 -12.32 15.70
C ASN A 50 14.04 -12.61 14.21
N SER A 51 15.28 -13.03 13.95
CA SER A 51 15.71 -13.66 12.70
C SER A 51 15.04 -15.03 12.58
N LEU A 52 13.82 -15.08 12.05
CA LEU A 52 13.20 -16.35 11.71
C LEU A 52 13.78 -16.82 10.37
N ASN A 53 14.74 -17.74 10.44
CA ASN A 53 15.31 -18.45 9.29
C ASN A 53 14.27 -19.31 8.54
N ASP A 54 13.05 -19.44 9.07
CA ASP A 54 11.89 -20.06 8.42
C ASP A 54 10.95 -18.98 7.86
N PHE A 55 11.28 -18.43 6.69
CA PHE A 55 10.52 -17.37 6.03
C PHE A 55 9.24 -17.90 5.35
N ASN A 56 8.21 -18.19 6.14
CA ASN A 56 6.85 -18.32 5.61
C ASN A 56 6.25 -16.92 5.42
N LYS A 57 6.34 -16.40 4.20
CA LYS A 57 5.74 -15.12 3.79
C LYS A 57 4.25 -15.12 4.14
N PHE A 58 3.76 -13.98 4.61
CA PHE A 58 2.35 -13.78 5.00
C PHE A 58 1.85 -14.66 6.15
N ALA A 59 2.72 -15.44 6.80
CA ALA A 59 2.35 -16.30 7.93
C ALA A 59 2.95 -15.84 9.25
N ASN A 60 4.18 -15.34 9.22
CA ASN A 60 4.91 -14.96 10.41
C ASN A 60 4.59 -13.52 10.81
N ILE A 61 4.21 -13.34 12.08
CA ILE A 61 4.12 -12.02 12.70
C ILE A 61 5.52 -11.53 13.03
N VAL A 62 5.89 -10.38 12.47
CA VAL A 62 7.23 -9.77 12.56
C VAL A 62 7.22 -8.40 13.23
N GLY A 63 6.04 -7.92 13.66
CA GLY A 63 5.90 -6.68 14.38
C GLY A 63 4.45 -6.33 14.68
N LYS A 64 4.24 -5.11 15.15
CA LYS A 64 2.92 -4.51 15.38
C LYS A 64 2.93 -3.06 14.91
N ALA A 65 1.78 -2.59 14.45
CA ALA A 65 1.56 -1.19 14.17
C ALA A 65 0.49 -0.62 15.10
N GLU A 66 0.73 0.61 15.54
CA GLU A 66 -0.23 1.39 16.32
C GLU A 66 -0.39 2.76 15.66
N ILE A 67 -1.57 3.35 15.78
CA ILE A 67 -1.89 4.65 15.18
C ILE A 67 -2.61 5.59 16.15
N LYS A 68 -2.46 6.88 15.91
CA LYS A 68 -3.28 7.93 16.51
C LYS A 68 -3.42 9.11 15.57
N ALA A 69 -4.43 9.95 15.80
CA ALA A 69 -4.57 11.20 15.06
C ALA A 69 -3.34 12.09 15.25
N ALA A 70 -2.83 12.65 14.15
CA ALA A 70 -1.63 13.48 14.18
C ALA A 70 -1.86 14.76 14.98
N GLY A 71 -0.86 15.14 15.79
CA GLY A 71 -0.92 16.38 16.61
C GLY A 71 -1.89 16.30 17.80
N VAL A 72 -2.53 15.16 18.03
CA VAL A 72 -3.38 14.93 19.20
C VAL A 72 -2.53 14.30 20.31
N ASN A 73 -2.67 14.84 21.53
CA ASN A 73 -2.12 14.24 22.74
C ASN A 73 -3.04 13.11 23.22
N ALA A 74 -3.05 12.02 22.46
CA ALA A 74 -3.78 10.78 22.77
C ALA A 74 -2.83 9.59 22.76
N GLU A 75 -3.25 8.51 23.42
CA GLU A 75 -2.57 7.22 23.35
C GLU A 75 -2.66 6.62 21.95
N PHE A 76 -1.66 5.82 21.61
CA PHE A 76 -1.67 5.02 20.40
C PHE A 76 -2.71 3.90 20.52
N SER A 77 -3.49 3.71 19.48
CA SER A 77 -4.44 2.60 19.34
C SER A 77 -3.86 1.52 18.44
N ALA A 78 -4.09 0.25 18.75
CA ALA A 78 -3.60 -0.85 17.91
C ALA A 78 -4.18 -0.74 16.49
N LEU A 79 -3.32 -0.69 15.49
CA LEU A 79 -3.72 -0.87 14.10
C LEU A 79 -3.85 -2.37 13.79
N GLY A 80 -2.87 -3.15 14.24
CA GLY A 80 -2.84 -4.61 14.19
C GLY A 80 -1.41 -5.17 14.15
N ASP A 81 -1.31 -6.49 14.10
CA ASP A 81 -0.07 -7.22 13.92
C ASP A 81 0.43 -7.12 12.46
N LEU A 82 1.75 -7.12 12.31
CA LEU A 82 2.43 -6.99 11.03
C LEU A 82 2.97 -8.35 10.62
N MET A 83 2.48 -8.88 9.51
CA MET A 83 3.00 -10.08 8.88
C MET A 83 4.20 -9.77 7.98
N GLN A 84 5.09 -10.73 7.78
CA GLN A 84 6.14 -10.61 6.76
C GLN A 84 5.50 -10.52 5.36
N GLY A 85 5.91 -9.53 4.57
CA GLY A 85 5.48 -9.36 3.19
C GLY A 85 6.23 -10.23 2.19
N SER A 86 6.15 -9.86 0.91
CA SER A 86 6.80 -10.60 -0.18
C SER A 86 8.33 -10.54 -0.16
N GLU A 87 8.88 -9.50 0.46
CA GLU A 87 10.31 -9.19 0.61
C GLU A 87 10.63 -8.98 2.09
N ALA A 88 11.90 -9.15 2.48
CA ALA A 88 12.34 -9.12 3.87
C ALA A 88 12.12 -7.76 4.56
N ASP A 89 12.13 -6.67 3.79
CA ASP A 89 11.93 -5.30 4.26
C ASP A 89 10.49 -4.79 4.04
N LYS A 90 9.56 -5.69 3.72
CA LYS A 90 8.13 -5.39 3.60
C LYS A 90 7.36 -6.08 4.70
N MET A 91 6.50 -5.32 5.37
CA MET A 91 5.54 -5.83 6.33
C MET A 91 4.14 -5.54 5.83
N VAL A 92 3.20 -6.43 6.10
CA VAL A 92 1.82 -6.30 5.63
C VAL A 92 0.82 -6.51 6.74
N LEU A 93 -0.34 -5.88 6.61
CA LEU A 93 -1.47 -6.03 7.51
C LEU A 93 -2.74 -6.09 6.67
N VAL A 94 -3.65 -6.99 7.02
CA VAL A 94 -4.93 -7.16 6.31
C VAL A 94 -6.06 -7.00 7.30
N LYS A 95 -7.09 -6.22 6.94
CA LYS A 95 -8.31 -6.08 7.74
C LYS A 95 -9.55 -6.32 6.90
N ASN A 96 -10.54 -6.99 7.48
CA ASN A 96 -11.92 -6.87 7.03
C ASN A 96 -12.53 -5.63 7.65
N LEU A 97 -12.83 -4.62 6.84
CA LEU A 97 -13.39 -3.36 7.34
C LEU A 97 -14.82 -3.49 7.83
N SER A 98 -15.52 -4.55 7.44
CA SER A 98 -16.93 -4.77 7.83
C SER A 98 -17.04 -5.27 9.28
N THR A 99 -16.05 -6.06 9.73
CA THR A 99 -15.97 -6.62 11.09
C THR A 99 -14.94 -5.88 11.95
N ASN A 100 -14.13 -5.02 11.34
CA ASN A 100 -12.92 -4.41 11.92
C ASN A 100 -11.92 -5.46 12.45
N HIS A 101 -12.00 -6.69 11.92
CA HIS A 101 -11.12 -7.79 12.29
C HIS A 101 -9.81 -7.72 11.49
N GLU A 102 -8.70 -7.93 12.18
CA GLU A 102 -7.40 -8.18 11.55
C GLU A 102 -7.34 -9.63 11.09
N LEU A 103 -6.83 -9.87 9.87
CA LEU A 103 -6.81 -11.19 9.25
C LEU A 103 -5.37 -11.69 9.10
N ILE A 104 -5.07 -12.83 9.72
CA ILE A 104 -3.76 -13.49 9.61
C ILE A 104 -3.83 -14.52 8.48
N LEU A 105 -3.04 -14.33 7.42
CA LEU A 105 -3.17 -15.14 6.19
C LEU A 105 -2.70 -16.59 6.32
N SER A 106 -2.10 -16.97 7.46
CA SER A 106 -1.82 -18.37 7.81
C SER A 106 -2.94 -19.04 8.60
N ASN A 107 -3.96 -18.30 9.06
CA ASN A 107 -5.09 -18.83 9.79
C ASN A 107 -6.23 -19.20 8.83
N ALA A 108 -6.71 -20.44 8.91
CA ALA A 108 -7.79 -20.95 8.07
C ALA A 108 -9.11 -20.19 8.27
N SER A 109 -9.48 -19.81 9.49
CA SER A 109 -10.71 -19.04 9.74
C SER A 109 -10.64 -17.66 9.13
N ASP A 110 -9.48 -17.02 9.22
CA ASP A 110 -9.28 -15.66 8.71
C ASP A 110 -9.24 -15.67 7.18
N LEU A 111 -8.70 -16.72 6.56
CA LEU A 111 -8.78 -16.94 5.12
C LEU A 111 -10.22 -17.16 4.64
N GLU A 112 -11.04 -17.89 5.40
CA GLU A 112 -12.46 -18.04 5.10
C GLU A 112 -13.19 -16.70 5.21
N GLU A 113 -12.91 -15.91 6.24
CA GLU A 113 -13.46 -14.56 6.37
C GLU A 113 -13.02 -13.66 5.20
N LEU A 114 -11.73 -13.66 4.86
CA LEU A 114 -11.15 -12.86 3.79
C LEU A 114 -11.84 -13.11 2.44
N VAL A 115 -12.03 -14.38 2.09
CA VAL A 115 -12.64 -14.80 0.83
C VAL A 115 -14.09 -14.35 0.70
N ASN A 116 -14.78 -14.18 1.82
CA ASN A 116 -16.17 -13.73 1.89
C ASN A 116 -16.32 -12.21 2.14
N ALA A 117 -15.22 -11.49 2.38
CA ALA A 117 -15.24 -10.08 2.71
C ALA A 117 -15.58 -9.19 1.49
N LYS A 118 -16.44 -8.20 1.71
CA LYS A 118 -16.82 -7.18 0.71
C LYS A 118 -15.97 -5.93 0.77
N ASN A 119 -15.32 -5.68 1.92
CA ASN A 119 -14.49 -4.51 2.18
C ASN A 119 -13.19 -4.98 2.84
N ILE A 120 -12.11 -4.98 2.06
CA ILE A 120 -10.80 -5.44 2.51
C ILE A 120 -9.85 -4.25 2.51
N LYS A 121 -9.09 -4.10 3.59
CA LYS A 121 -7.99 -3.17 3.68
C LYS A 121 -6.67 -3.91 3.74
N PHE A 122 -5.73 -3.49 2.94
CA PHE A 122 -4.37 -4.03 2.89
C PHE A 122 -3.38 -2.89 3.13
N TYR A 123 -2.45 -3.10 4.05
CA TYR A 123 -1.29 -2.24 4.23
C TYR A 123 -0.04 -2.97 3.76
N GLU A 124 0.86 -2.23 3.12
CA GLU A 124 2.25 -2.62 2.90
C GLU A 124 3.14 -1.50 3.41
N ILE A 125 3.99 -1.84 4.38
CA ILE A 125 4.93 -0.93 5.00
C ILE A 125 6.33 -1.40 4.64
N SER A 126 7.11 -0.49 4.06
CA SER A 126 8.49 -0.75 3.62
C SER A 126 9.39 0.38 4.06
N ASN A 127 10.71 0.24 3.87
CA ASN A 127 11.67 1.30 4.18
C ASN A 127 11.42 2.64 3.47
N GLY A 128 10.71 2.66 2.34
CA GLY A 128 10.53 3.85 1.51
C GLY A 128 9.08 4.27 1.25
N ALA A 129 8.09 3.55 1.81
CA ALA A 129 6.69 3.92 1.69
C ALA A 129 5.79 3.24 2.73
N ILE A 130 4.69 3.91 3.09
CA ILE A 130 3.51 3.30 3.70
C ILE A 130 2.40 3.32 2.65
N LYS A 131 2.01 2.15 2.16
CA LYS A 131 0.91 1.99 1.21
C LYS A 131 -0.29 1.38 1.92
N SER A 132 -1.46 1.96 1.72
CA SER A 132 -2.73 1.39 2.16
C SER A 132 -3.71 1.33 0.99
N VAL A 133 -4.37 0.19 0.81
CA VAL A 133 -5.33 -0.05 -0.27
C VAL A 133 -6.62 -0.59 0.31
N VAL A 134 -7.74 0.05 -0.04
CA VAL A 134 -9.08 -0.43 0.28
C VAL A 134 -9.70 -0.96 -1.00
N TYR A 135 -10.14 -2.22 -0.96
CA TYR A 135 -10.95 -2.85 -1.99
C TYR A 135 -12.37 -2.97 -1.48
N SER A 136 -13.35 -2.53 -2.27
CA SER A 136 -14.76 -2.64 -1.92
C SER A 136 -15.64 -3.06 -3.08
N THR A 137 -16.71 -3.74 -2.72
CA THR A 137 -17.76 -4.23 -3.61
C THR A 137 -19.11 -3.99 -2.93
N LYS A 138 -20.16 -3.83 -3.73
CA LYS A 138 -21.53 -3.61 -3.27
C LYS A 138 -22.23 -4.92 -2.94
N SER A 139 -22.16 -5.91 -3.84
CA SER A 139 -23.10 -7.05 -3.81
C SER A 139 -22.45 -8.39 -3.45
N MET A 140 -21.26 -8.70 -3.96
CA MET A 140 -20.53 -9.95 -3.69
C MET A 140 -19.24 -9.70 -2.91
N SER A 141 -18.45 -10.75 -2.62
CA SER A 141 -17.13 -10.56 -2.01
C SER A 141 -16.13 -10.00 -3.02
N VAL A 142 -15.08 -9.34 -2.53
CA VAL A 142 -14.01 -8.80 -3.39
C VAL A 142 -13.39 -9.91 -4.24
N CYS A 143 -13.13 -11.08 -3.65
CA CYS A 143 -12.52 -12.19 -4.39
C CYS A 143 -13.48 -12.85 -5.39
N GLU A 144 -14.78 -12.89 -5.11
CA GLU A 144 -15.77 -13.34 -6.09
C GLU A 144 -15.90 -12.36 -7.26
N ALA A 145 -15.93 -11.06 -6.98
CA ALA A 145 -15.94 -10.03 -8.01
C ALA A 145 -14.70 -10.11 -8.89
N PHE A 146 -13.52 -10.31 -8.28
CA PHE A 146 -12.25 -10.41 -8.99
C PHE A 146 -12.19 -11.66 -9.88
N ALA A 147 -12.59 -12.82 -9.36
CA ALA A 147 -12.55 -14.07 -10.11
C ALA A 147 -13.61 -14.11 -11.24
N SER A 148 -14.82 -13.60 -10.97
CA SER A 148 -15.94 -13.73 -11.91
C SER A 148 -16.06 -12.57 -12.91
N GLY A 149 -15.53 -11.39 -12.58
CA GLY A 149 -15.68 -10.17 -13.37
C GLY A 149 -17.11 -9.59 -13.36
N LYS A 150 -18.03 -10.18 -12.59
CA LYS A 150 -19.46 -9.79 -12.59
C LYS A 150 -19.74 -8.46 -11.91
N GLU A 151 -18.81 -7.98 -11.09
CA GLU A 151 -18.92 -6.73 -10.36
C GLU A 151 -17.59 -5.97 -10.42
N VAL A 152 -17.69 -4.65 -10.58
CA VAL A 152 -16.54 -3.75 -10.51
C VAL A 152 -16.08 -3.63 -9.05
N ILE A 153 -14.80 -3.87 -8.82
CA ILE A 153 -14.17 -3.63 -7.51
C ILE A 153 -13.74 -2.18 -7.46
N LYS A 154 -14.26 -1.43 -6.49
CA LYS A 154 -13.80 -0.08 -6.19
C LYS A 154 -12.53 -0.15 -5.37
N VAL A 155 -11.54 0.64 -5.74
CA VAL A 155 -10.23 0.65 -5.10
C VAL A 155 -9.85 2.08 -4.74
N LYS A 156 -9.44 2.27 -3.49
CA LYS A 156 -8.80 3.51 -3.05
C LYS A 156 -7.42 3.16 -2.49
N SER A 157 -6.36 3.62 -3.15
CA SER A 157 -4.99 3.49 -2.64
C SER A 157 -4.47 4.83 -2.14
N VAL A 158 -3.69 4.80 -1.06
CA VAL A 158 -2.88 5.93 -0.59
C VAL A 158 -1.46 5.42 -0.42
N THR A 159 -0.53 6.01 -1.16
CA THR A 159 0.90 5.69 -1.06
C THR A 159 1.62 6.90 -0.48
N ASN A 160 2.04 6.78 0.77
CA ASN A 160 2.80 7.78 1.50
C ASN A 160 4.30 7.56 1.29
N ARG A 161 5.00 8.62 0.89
CA ARG A 161 6.44 8.64 0.64
C ARG A 161 7.10 9.61 1.61
N PRO A 162 7.73 9.13 2.69
CA PRO A 162 8.48 9.99 3.58
C PRO A 162 9.70 10.56 2.87
N LEU A 163 9.94 11.83 3.12
CA LEU A 163 11.10 12.59 2.70
C LEU A 163 11.82 13.13 3.93
N LYS A 164 13.01 13.71 3.76
CA LYS A 164 13.81 14.24 4.87
C LYS A 164 13.05 15.28 5.71
N ASN A 165 12.25 16.13 5.05
CA ASN A 165 11.59 17.29 5.66
C ASN A 165 10.05 17.15 5.73
N GLY A 166 9.52 15.93 5.65
CA GLY A 166 8.08 15.70 5.65
C GLY A 166 7.68 14.48 4.82
N PHE A 167 6.52 14.51 4.18
CA PHE A 167 6.10 13.45 3.26
C PHE A 167 5.15 13.97 2.19
N PHE A 168 5.03 13.22 1.10
CA PHE A 168 3.93 13.39 0.15
C PHE A 168 3.13 12.10 0.04
N ALA A 169 1.84 12.20 -0.26
CA ALA A 169 0.99 11.06 -0.52
C ALA A 169 0.34 11.17 -1.89
N VAL A 170 0.24 10.04 -2.58
CA VAL A 170 -0.51 9.89 -3.82
C VAL A 170 -1.74 9.08 -3.51
N ILE A 171 -2.91 9.61 -3.86
CA ILE A 171 -4.21 8.99 -3.63
C ILE A 171 -4.77 8.62 -5.00
N LEU A 172 -5.09 7.34 -5.20
CA LEU A 172 -5.71 6.86 -6.43
C LEU A 172 -7.08 6.29 -6.09
N ASN A 173 -8.11 6.80 -6.76
CA ASN A 173 -9.39 6.14 -6.86
C ASN A 173 -9.44 5.42 -8.20
N SER A 174 -9.62 4.12 -8.18
CA SER A 174 -9.63 3.26 -9.37
C SER A 174 -10.72 2.20 -9.28
N ASP A 175 -11.01 1.61 -10.43
CA ASP A 175 -11.89 0.47 -10.57
C ASP A 175 -11.10 -0.71 -11.15
N ILE A 176 -11.39 -1.92 -10.69
CA ILE A 176 -10.87 -3.17 -11.29
C ILE A 176 -12.06 -3.97 -11.81
N SER A 177 -11.97 -4.38 -13.08
CA SER A 177 -12.93 -5.29 -13.71
C SER A 177 -12.22 -6.21 -14.70
N ASN A 178 -12.72 -7.43 -14.91
CA ASN A 178 -12.08 -8.36 -15.85
C ASN A 178 -12.19 -7.89 -17.31
N ASP A 179 -13.24 -7.17 -17.66
CA ASP A 179 -13.48 -6.73 -19.05
C ASP A 179 -12.64 -5.50 -19.44
N GLN A 180 -12.29 -4.65 -18.48
CA GLN A 180 -11.60 -3.37 -18.73
C GLN A 180 -10.24 -3.25 -18.04
N GLY A 181 -9.83 -4.25 -17.27
CA GLY A 181 -8.64 -4.18 -16.43
C GLY A 181 -8.77 -3.09 -15.36
N PHE A 182 -7.74 -2.27 -15.23
CA PHE A 182 -7.70 -1.15 -14.28
C PHE A 182 -8.19 0.12 -14.94
N PHE A 183 -9.14 0.81 -14.29
CA PHE A 183 -9.61 2.11 -14.73
C PHE A 183 -9.36 3.15 -13.63
N LEU A 184 -8.42 4.07 -13.88
CA LEU A 184 -8.16 5.20 -12.99
C LEU A 184 -9.32 6.20 -13.07
N ARG A 185 -9.97 6.47 -11.93
CA ARG A 185 -11.08 7.44 -11.84
C ARG A 185 -10.55 8.82 -11.48
N GLU A 186 -9.66 8.87 -10.50
CA GLU A 186 -9.15 10.12 -9.96
C GLU A 186 -7.77 9.89 -9.35
N THR A 187 -6.91 10.89 -9.51
CA THR A 187 -5.65 11.02 -8.79
C THR A 187 -5.66 12.32 -8.03
N SER A 188 -5.35 12.25 -6.74
CA SER A 188 -5.11 13.43 -5.91
C SER A 188 -3.81 13.27 -5.12
N TYR A 189 -3.32 14.40 -4.62
CA TYR A 189 -2.03 14.48 -3.94
C TYR A 189 -2.16 15.24 -2.64
N TYR A 190 -1.43 14.80 -1.63
CA TYR A 190 -1.28 15.51 -0.37
C TYR A 190 0.19 15.80 -0.14
N PHE A 191 0.50 17.03 0.25
CA PHE A 191 1.86 17.48 0.50
C PHE A 191 1.94 17.98 1.95
N ASN A 192 2.84 17.39 2.71
CA ASN A 192 3.26 17.91 4.01
C ASN A 192 4.76 18.13 3.94
N LEU A 193 5.14 19.20 3.23
CA LEU A 193 6.51 19.55 2.87
C LEU A 193 6.74 21.05 3.03
N SER A 194 8.01 21.46 3.00
CA SER A 194 8.37 22.87 2.84
C SER A 194 7.92 23.38 1.45
N SER A 195 7.71 24.69 1.28
CA SER A 195 7.25 25.24 0.00
C SER A 195 8.16 24.92 -1.19
N GLU A 196 9.48 24.93 -0.98
CA GLU A 196 10.47 24.58 -2.02
C GLU A 196 10.37 23.10 -2.42
N ASP A 197 10.35 22.20 -1.44
CA ASP A 197 10.21 20.76 -1.68
C ASP A 197 8.85 20.44 -2.33
N GLU A 198 7.79 21.11 -1.89
CA GLU A 198 6.43 20.93 -2.43
C GLU A 198 6.33 21.34 -3.91
N GLU A 199 6.86 22.50 -4.29
CA GLU A 199 6.86 22.95 -5.69
C GLU A 199 7.59 21.97 -6.61
N LYS A 200 8.74 21.46 -6.16
CA LYS A 200 9.52 20.47 -6.91
C LYS A 200 8.72 19.18 -7.12
N ILE A 201 8.14 18.62 -6.05
CA ILE A 201 7.37 17.36 -6.19
C ILE A 201 6.10 17.59 -7.02
N LYS A 202 5.42 18.74 -6.90
CA LYS A 202 4.29 19.09 -7.78
C LYS A 202 4.69 19.15 -9.25
N ALA A 203 5.86 19.71 -9.57
CA ALA A 203 6.34 19.70 -10.95
C ALA A 203 6.61 18.27 -11.45
N GLU A 204 7.15 17.41 -10.59
CA GLU A 204 7.41 16.00 -10.92
C GLU A 204 6.12 15.21 -11.18
N THR A 205 5.05 15.42 -10.40
CA THR A 205 3.78 14.69 -10.55
C THR A 205 3.08 14.96 -11.88
N LEU A 206 3.40 16.07 -12.54
CA LEU A 206 2.88 16.43 -13.88
C LEU A 206 3.62 15.74 -15.02
N THR A 207 4.74 15.07 -14.74
CA THR A 207 5.55 14.43 -15.79
C THR A 207 4.97 13.10 -16.25
N GLN A 208 5.15 12.78 -17.53
CA GLN A 208 4.80 11.46 -18.06
C GLN A 208 5.60 10.34 -17.37
N ASN A 209 6.82 10.64 -16.94
CA ASN A 209 7.65 9.68 -16.22
C ASN A 209 7.01 9.29 -14.89
N PHE A 210 6.53 10.26 -14.10
CA PHE A 210 5.82 10.00 -12.86
C PHE A 210 4.55 9.18 -13.11
N TYR A 211 3.76 9.53 -14.12
CA TYR A 211 2.58 8.76 -14.48
C TYR A 211 2.90 7.28 -14.75
N LYS A 212 3.88 6.99 -15.61
CA LYS A 212 4.25 5.61 -15.97
C LYS A 212 4.89 4.85 -14.80
N THR A 213 5.85 5.46 -14.13
CA THR A 213 6.67 4.76 -13.13
C THR A 213 5.97 4.63 -11.78
N PHE A 214 5.06 5.56 -11.46
CA PHE A 214 4.34 5.57 -10.20
C PHE A 214 2.88 5.17 -10.38
N ILE A 215 2.09 5.91 -11.16
CA ILE A 215 0.63 5.73 -11.23
C ILE A 215 0.27 4.39 -11.89
N GLU A 216 0.77 4.12 -13.09
CA GLU A 216 0.49 2.84 -13.78
C GLU A 216 1.04 1.66 -12.99
N SER A 217 2.25 1.80 -12.44
CA SER A 217 2.87 0.77 -11.59
C SER A 217 2.03 0.47 -10.34
N ASP A 218 1.49 1.50 -9.67
CA ASP A 218 0.62 1.32 -8.50
C ASP A 218 -0.67 0.57 -8.85
N LEU A 219 -1.32 0.97 -9.95
CA LEU A 219 -2.54 0.32 -10.45
C LEU A 219 -2.30 -1.16 -10.74
N VAL A 220 -1.23 -1.50 -11.45
CA VAL A 220 -0.83 -2.89 -11.70
C VAL A 220 -0.58 -3.63 -10.39
N ASN A 221 0.07 -2.99 -9.42
CA ASN A 221 0.33 -3.59 -8.10
C ASN A 221 -0.97 -3.85 -7.31
N GLN A 222 -2.01 -3.03 -7.46
CA GLN A 222 -3.30 -3.27 -6.80
C GLN A 222 -3.89 -4.63 -7.23
N GLY A 223 -3.88 -4.95 -8.53
CA GLY A 223 -4.37 -6.26 -8.96
C GLY A 223 -3.45 -7.42 -8.58
N LYS A 224 -2.11 -7.20 -8.54
CA LYS A 224 -1.17 -8.21 -8.04
C LYS A 224 -1.41 -8.54 -6.57
N ILE A 225 -1.78 -7.56 -5.75
CA ILE A 225 -2.16 -7.78 -4.34
C ILE A 225 -3.39 -8.69 -4.28
N LEU A 226 -4.42 -8.43 -5.11
CA LEU A 226 -5.59 -9.31 -5.19
C LEU A 226 -5.22 -10.73 -5.62
N SER A 227 -4.48 -10.89 -6.72
CA SER A 227 -4.20 -12.22 -7.29
C SER A 227 -3.25 -13.06 -6.44
N ASN A 228 -2.21 -12.44 -5.85
CA ASN A 228 -1.09 -13.16 -5.24
C ASN A 228 -1.16 -13.19 -3.71
N VAL A 229 -1.99 -12.34 -3.10
CA VAL A 229 -2.06 -12.22 -1.64
C VAL A 229 -3.49 -12.45 -1.16
N LEU A 230 -4.43 -11.56 -1.51
CA LEU A 230 -5.75 -11.52 -0.88
C LEU A 230 -6.70 -12.64 -1.37
N CYS A 231 -6.69 -12.93 -2.67
CA CYS A 231 -7.60 -13.90 -3.28
C CYS A 231 -6.90 -15.16 -3.77
N PHE A 232 -5.62 -15.34 -3.42
CA PHE A 232 -4.78 -16.45 -3.87
C PHE A 232 -5.40 -17.83 -3.59
N SER A 233 -5.97 -18.03 -2.40
CA SER A 233 -6.59 -19.30 -1.99
C SER A 233 -7.79 -19.70 -2.84
N LYS A 234 -8.55 -18.73 -3.40
CA LYS A 234 -9.63 -18.98 -4.36
C LYS A 234 -9.10 -19.48 -5.70
N PHE A 235 -7.91 -19.03 -6.11
CA PHE A 235 -7.28 -19.45 -7.37
C PHE A 235 -6.53 -20.78 -7.26
N GLN A 236 -6.10 -21.21 -6.06
CA GLN A 236 -5.56 -22.55 -5.86
C GLN A 236 -6.62 -23.67 -5.91
N LYS A 237 -7.85 -23.41 -5.46
CA LYS A 237 -8.94 -24.41 -5.49
C LYS A 237 -9.57 -24.63 -6.87
N ALA A 238 -9.11 -23.90 -7.90
CA ALA A 238 -9.65 -23.96 -9.26
C ALA A 238 -8.85 -24.87 -10.22
N PHE A 239 -7.81 -25.56 -9.72
CA PHE A 239 -7.00 -26.53 -10.46
C PHE A 239 -7.00 -27.89 -9.76
#